data_AF-A0A7V9IA00-F1
#
_entry.id   AF-A0A7V9IA00-F1
#
_cell.length_a   1.000
_cell.length_b   1.000
_cell.length_c   1.000
_cell.angle_alpha   90.00
_cell.angle_beta   90.00
_cell.angle_gamma   90.00
#
_symmetry.space_group_name_H-M   'P 1'
#
loop_
_entity.id
_entity.type
_entity.pdbx_description
1 polymer ?
#
loop_
_entity_poly.entity_id
_entity_poly.type
_entity_poly.pdbx_seq_one_letter_code
_entity_poly.pdbx_strand_id
1 'polypeptide(L)'
;MTVQVKEYQLQDAAAVARLYKASDPAWPDGFTDNVLPTTEGIEREMTEENVLNTYLAWEDERAVGFANLVQIPDDEKAGYVGLLTSDPEYHGRGVGRDLIRRCIDRSVELGHTRITLGTWPGNTKAVPLYKKTGFHWGPDQHGWNELQNHIPLLLTHPLTKGYFEATDWYACYKRDLSLGLDTQKRNDTLVFPYEWDDEAGQLRAVFDQRTKKLVELDTPDLLLMLDAAQPEMLRGAEQIATLRAVSKTNEPLTLAVAARDDGPVKAQHYEVLNVPAGGAGAVQVKLTAAAEKADYGAASLKLLVNSHPLEMAATVRVLPALELQMEPETIALRAAQSTAATLNLHNRTEEAMAVRLLVQPAEGLVATLANEHLHLAAGEVAGVPIDLYAAVGGVFPLTINPVVTVGEQTKPHPPLTMEVAAVAPAQVQVTRKEDETLLFTEDLSLSIAHKEPWHMVRERRTGKALLNQSFNAGPPYWPSPLDEERADIAVQQEPGSV
;
A
#
# COMPACT_ATOMS: atom_id res chain seq x y z
N MET A 1 -12.94 26.42 29.37
CA MET A 1 -13.45 26.77 28.03
C MET A 1 -13.76 25.47 27.32
N THR A 2 -14.91 25.37 26.65
CA THR A 2 -15.41 24.12 26.06
C THR A 2 -15.39 24.27 24.55
N VAL A 3 -14.58 23.46 23.87
CA VAL A 3 -14.55 23.40 22.40
C VAL A 3 -15.71 22.53 21.91
N GLN A 4 -16.42 22.96 20.87
CA GLN A 4 -17.49 22.20 20.24
C GLN A 4 -17.21 21.96 18.76
N VAL A 5 -17.32 20.72 18.30
CA VAL A 5 -17.22 20.38 16.88
C VAL A 5 -18.58 20.51 16.21
N LYS A 6 -18.65 21.27 15.12
CA LYS A 6 -19.86 21.50 14.32
C LYS A 6 -19.55 21.29 12.84
N GLU A 7 -20.56 20.89 12.09
CA GLU A 7 -20.46 20.83 10.63
C GLU A 7 -20.39 22.23 10.04
N TYR A 8 -19.52 22.41 9.04
CA TYR A 8 -19.34 23.66 8.32
C TYR A 8 -20.63 24.09 7.61
N GLN A 9 -20.90 25.38 7.62
CA GLN A 9 -21.90 26.03 6.78
C GLN A 9 -21.22 27.11 5.93
N LEU A 10 -21.80 27.46 4.77
CA LEU A 10 -21.21 28.44 3.84
C LEU A 10 -20.86 29.78 4.52
N GLN A 11 -21.68 30.22 5.48
CA GLN A 11 -21.45 31.43 6.28
C GLN A 11 -20.17 31.40 7.14
N ASP A 12 -19.60 30.22 7.39
CA ASP A 12 -18.41 30.04 8.22
C ASP A 12 -17.10 30.25 7.43
N ALA A 13 -17.18 30.46 6.10
CA ALA A 13 -16.01 30.57 5.21
C ALA A 13 -14.98 31.61 5.68
N ALA A 14 -15.43 32.75 6.22
CA ALA A 14 -14.55 33.78 6.75
C ALA A 14 -13.77 33.30 8.00
N ALA A 15 -14.39 32.46 8.84
CA ALA A 15 -13.74 31.87 10.01
C ALA A 15 -12.69 30.85 9.60
N VAL A 16 -12.93 30.08 8.54
CA VAL A 16 -11.97 29.13 7.95
C VAL A 16 -10.78 29.86 7.35
N ALA A 17 -10.99 30.91 6.54
CA ALA A 17 -9.89 31.69 5.96
C ALA A 17 -8.96 32.26 7.04
N ARG A 18 -9.54 32.77 8.14
CA ARG A 18 -8.79 33.22 9.32
C ARG A 18 -7.99 32.07 9.97
N LEU A 19 -8.62 30.91 10.15
CA LEU A 19 -7.99 29.73 10.75
C LEU A 19 -6.84 29.19 9.89
N TYR A 20 -7.01 29.13 8.57
CA TYR A 20 -5.96 28.70 7.65
C TYR A 20 -4.74 29.60 7.78
N LYS A 21 -4.94 30.92 7.73
CA LYS A 21 -3.85 31.89 7.93
C LYS A 21 -3.14 31.74 9.27
N ALA A 22 -3.88 31.43 10.35
CA ALA A 22 -3.30 31.24 11.68
C ALA A 22 -2.52 29.92 11.80
N SER A 23 -2.97 28.88 11.09
CA SER A 23 -2.40 27.53 11.18
C SER A 23 -1.28 27.27 10.19
N ASP A 24 -1.24 27.99 9.06
CA ASP A 24 -0.28 27.80 7.96
C ASP A 24 1.19 27.77 8.42
N PRO A 25 1.66 28.68 9.29
CA PRO A 25 3.05 28.65 9.77
C PRO A 25 3.43 27.41 10.61
N ALA A 26 2.45 26.60 11.03
CA ALA A 26 2.71 25.36 11.77
C ALA A 26 2.93 24.14 10.87
N TRP A 27 2.69 24.28 9.56
CA TRP A 27 2.96 23.24 8.57
C TRP A 27 4.37 23.38 7.98
N PRO A 28 5.03 22.27 7.59
CA PRO A 28 6.26 22.35 6.82
C PRO A 28 6.00 23.10 5.52
N ASP A 29 6.75 24.18 5.28
CA ASP A 29 6.66 25.05 4.09
C ASP A 29 5.32 25.75 3.85
N GLY A 30 4.40 25.69 4.81
CA GLY A 30 3.01 26.15 4.67
C GLY A 30 2.16 25.18 3.86
N PHE A 31 0.84 25.33 3.93
CA PHE A 31 -0.12 24.52 3.15
C PHE A 31 -1.01 25.39 2.26
N THR A 32 -0.81 26.70 2.28
CA THR A 32 -1.55 27.66 1.45
C THR A 32 -0.78 28.09 0.20
N ASP A 33 0.36 27.47 -0.11
CA ASP A 33 1.24 27.79 -1.25
C ASP A 33 1.62 29.29 -1.34
N ASN A 34 1.73 29.96 -0.19
CA ASN A 34 1.92 31.42 -0.07
C ASN A 34 0.77 32.26 -0.68
N VAL A 35 -0.37 31.65 -0.98
CA VAL A 35 -1.60 32.33 -1.39
C VAL A 35 -2.39 32.70 -0.14
N LEU A 36 -2.73 33.98 0.01
CA LEU A 36 -3.53 34.43 1.14
C LEU A 36 -4.94 33.81 1.07
N PRO A 37 -5.38 33.06 2.11
CA PRO A 37 -6.74 32.53 2.13
C PRO A 37 -7.77 33.67 2.14
N THR A 38 -8.70 33.65 1.19
CA THR A 38 -9.84 34.57 1.12
C THR A 38 -11.15 33.83 1.38
N THR A 39 -12.16 34.53 1.87
CA THR A 39 -13.51 33.95 2.07
C THR A 39 -14.04 33.33 0.78
N GLU A 40 -13.97 34.05 -0.34
CA GLU A 40 -14.40 33.59 -1.67
C GLU A 40 -13.62 32.34 -2.13
N GLY A 41 -12.33 32.26 -1.78
CA GLY A 41 -11.48 31.10 -2.06
C GLY A 41 -11.96 29.86 -1.30
N ILE A 42 -12.25 30.01 -0.01
CA ILE A 42 -12.81 28.94 0.81
C ILE A 42 -14.19 28.53 0.31
N GLU A 43 -15.07 29.48 -0.02
CA GLU A 43 -16.41 29.16 -0.53
C GLU A 43 -16.32 28.28 -1.79
N ARG A 44 -15.40 28.59 -2.70
CA ARG A 44 -15.15 27.78 -3.90
C ARG A 44 -14.61 26.39 -3.56
N GLU A 45 -13.60 26.31 -2.68
CA GLU A 45 -13.02 25.05 -2.21
C GLU A 45 -14.07 24.14 -1.55
N MET A 46 -14.96 24.71 -0.74
CA MET A 46 -16.01 23.97 -0.04
C MET A 46 -17.18 23.53 -0.94
N THR A 47 -17.17 23.93 -2.23
CA THR A 47 -18.12 23.44 -3.24
C THR A 47 -17.57 22.30 -4.09
N GLU A 48 -16.35 21.84 -3.83
CA GLU A 48 -15.76 20.68 -4.53
C GLU A 48 -16.56 19.39 -4.28
N GLU A 49 -16.73 18.60 -5.34
CA GLU A 49 -17.69 17.47 -5.37
C GLU A 49 -17.25 16.26 -4.51
N ASN A 50 -16.00 16.22 -4.05
CA ASN A 50 -15.41 15.03 -3.42
C ASN A 50 -15.41 15.09 -1.88
N VAL A 51 -15.83 16.21 -1.29
CA VAL A 51 -15.89 16.39 0.16
C VAL A 51 -17.19 15.77 0.68
N LEU A 52 -17.07 14.74 1.51
CA LEU A 52 -18.23 14.12 2.17
C LEU A 52 -18.78 15.05 3.26
N ASN A 53 -17.89 15.56 4.14
CA ASN A 53 -18.25 16.50 5.20
C ASN A 53 -17.04 17.34 5.63
N THR A 54 -17.31 18.57 6.06
CA THR A 54 -16.32 19.46 6.69
C THR A 54 -16.76 19.81 8.12
N TYR A 55 -15.83 19.77 9.06
CA TYR A 55 -16.05 20.05 10.47
C TYR A 55 -15.14 21.16 10.98
N LEU A 56 -15.73 22.03 11.79
CA LEU A 56 -15.03 23.10 12.50
C LEU A 56 -15.12 22.88 14.01
N ALA A 57 -14.00 23.05 14.70
CA ALA A 57 -13.96 23.11 16.15
C ALA A 57 -14.07 24.57 16.60
N TRP A 58 -15.05 24.88 17.43
CA TRP A 58 -15.36 26.24 17.89
C TRP A 58 -15.05 26.41 19.37
N GLU A 59 -14.33 27.49 19.71
CA GLU A 59 -14.33 28.06 21.05
C GLU A 59 -15.07 29.40 20.97
N ASP A 60 -16.26 29.46 21.58
CA ASP A 60 -17.20 30.58 21.44
C ASP A 60 -17.46 30.93 19.95
N GLU A 61 -17.10 32.14 19.52
CA GLU A 61 -17.25 32.62 18.13
C GLU A 61 -15.97 32.43 17.28
N ARG A 62 -14.95 31.74 17.79
CA ARG A 62 -13.69 31.51 17.09
C ARG A 62 -13.58 30.06 16.63
N ALA A 63 -13.49 29.83 15.33
CA ALA A 63 -13.12 28.54 14.76
C ALA A 63 -11.63 28.28 15.02
N VAL A 64 -11.29 27.26 15.81
CA VAL A 64 -9.93 26.94 16.28
C VAL A 64 -9.38 25.64 15.68
N GLY A 65 -10.19 24.91 14.92
CA GLY A 65 -9.76 23.71 14.21
C GLY A 65 -10.66 23.38 13.03
N PHE A 66 -10.12 22.62 12.10
CA PHE A 66 -10.73 22.25 10.84
C PHE A 66 -10.36 20.80 10.51
N ALA A 67 -11.33 20.02 10.07
CA ALA A 67 -11.11 18.73 9.43
C ALA A 67 -12.13 18.52 8.30
N ASN A 68 -11.71 17.96 7.17
CA ASN A 68 -12.63 17.43 6.17
C ASN A 68 -12.47 15.92 5.99
N LEU A 69 -13.60 15.26 5.74
CA LEU A 69 -13.68 13.87 5.32
C LEU A 69 -14.01 13.89 3.82
N VAL A 70 -13.17 13.25 3.02
CA VAL A 70 -13.32 13.16 1.57
C VAL A 70 -13.58 11.72 1.16
N GLN A 71 -14.26 11.54 0.04
CA GLN A 71 -14.45 10.23 -0.55
C GLN A 71 -13.13 9.74 -1.13
N ILE A 72 -12.77 8.48 -0.90
CA ILE A 72 -11.68 7.84 -1.64
C ILE A 72 -12.25 7.36 -2.97
N PRO A 73 -11.69 7.79 -4.10
CA PRO A 73 -12.10 7.30 -5.41
C PRO A 73 -11.91 5.80 -5.52
N ASP A 74 -12.82 5.14 -6.25
CA ASP A 74 -12.90 3.69 -6.41
C ASP A 74 -13.03 2.87 -5.11
N ASP A 75 -13.23 3.51 -3.94
CA ASP A 75 -13.52 2.82 -2.69
C ASP A 75 -14.66 3.46 -1.90
N GLU A 76 -15.88 3.12 -2.29
CA GLU A 76 -17.13 3.54 -1.62
C GLU A 76 -17.26 3.09 -0.15
N LYS A 77 -16.34 2.24 0.35
CA LYS A 77 -16.35 1.74 1.74
C LYS A 77 -15.31 2.43 2.60
N ALA A 78 -14.68 3.48 2.10
CA ALA A 78 -13.63 4.20 2.80
C ALA A 78 -13.76 5.72 2.66
N GLY A 79 -13.46 6.44 3.73
CA GLY A 79 -13.24 7.88 3.70
C GLY A 79 -11.78 8.22 3.99
N TYR A 80 -11.34 9.41 3.56
CA TYR A 80 -10.02 9.94 3.85
C TYR A 80 -10.11 11.25 4.64
N VAL A 81 -9.32 11.41 5.69
CA VAL A 81 -9.19 12.70 6.37
C VAL A 81 -8.23 13.57 5.56
N GLY A 82 -8.77 14.58 4.88
CA GLY A 82 -8.04 15.45 3.96
C GLY A 82 -7.06 16.37 4.69
N LEU A 83 -7.53 17.58 4.99
CA LEU A 83 -6.82 18.54 5.81
C LEU A 83 -7.30 18.41 7.26
N LEU A 84 -6.38 18.16 8.18
CA LEU A 84 -6.60 18.34 9.61
C LEU A 84 -5.69 19.44 10.11
N THR A 85 -6.28 20.56 10.55
CA THR A 85 -5.48 21.67 11.09
C THR A 85 -6.14 22.30 12.31
N SER A 86 -5.33 22.89 13.17
CA SER A 86 -5.79 23.63 14.33
C SER A 86 -4.88 24.80 14.63
N ASP A 87 -5.49 25.86 15.14
CA ASP A 87 -4.82 27.07 15.56
C ASP A 87 -3.71 26.70 16.57
N PRO A 88 -2.44 27.11 16.35
CA PRO A 88 -1.31 26.70 17.19
C PRO A 88 -1.49 27.00 18.68
N GLU A 89 -2.27 28.04 19.03
CA GLU A 89 -2.59 28.39 20.42
C GLU A 89 -3.41 27.29 21.13
N TYR A 90 -4.05 26.40 20.36
CA TYR A 90 -4.94 25.33 20.81
C TYR A 90 -4.34 23.93 20.69
N HIS A 91 -3.08 23.81 20.27
CA HIS A 91 -2.38 22.52 20.25
C HIS A 91 -2.28 21.95 21.67
N GLY A 92 -2.37 20.62 21.78
CA GLY A 92 -2.37 19.92 23.07
C GLY A 92 -3.68 20.02 23.86
N ARG A 93 -4.72 20.68 23.35
CA ARG A 93 -6.02 20.82 24.04
C ARG A 93 -7.10 19.82 23.60
N GLY A 94 -6.76 18.89 22.70
CA GLY A 94 -7.68 17.86 22.21
C GLY A 94 -8.51 18.24 20.98
N VAL A 95 -8.30 19.42 20.38
CA VAL A 95 -9.03 19.87 19.17
C VAL A 95 -8.94 18.86 18.02
N GLY A 96 -7.72 18.44 17.66
CA GLY A 96 -7.53 17.45 16.59
C GLY A 96 -8.14 16.09 16.92
N ARG A 97 -8.13 15.67 18.20
CA ARG A 97 -8.80 14.45 18.66
C ARG A 97 -10.30 14.51 18.39
N ASP A 98 -10.94 15.60 18.79
CA ASP A 98 -12.40 15.72 18.69
C ASP A 98 -12.84 15.83 17.22
N LEU A 99 -12.06 16.49 16.37
CA LEU A 99 -12.26 16.53 14.93
C LEU A 99 -12.13 15.14 14.28
N ILE A 100 -11.05 14.40 14.55
CA ILE A 100 -10.86 13.05 13.99
C ILE A 100 -11.97 12.10 14.47
N ARG A 101 -12.36 12.15 15.74
CA ARG A 101 -13.45 11.34 16.27
C ARG A 101 -14.75 11.63 15.52
N ARG A 102 -15.06 12.91 15.24
CA ARG A 102 -16.23 13.27 14.43
C ARG A 102 -16.16 12.71 13.00
N CYS A 103 -14.98 12.68 12.37
CA CYS A 103 -14.79 12.04 11.06
C CYS A 103 -14.98 10.51 11.11
N ILE A 104 -14.55 9.85 12.19
CA ILE A 104 -14.79 8.42 12.42
C ILE A 104 -16.29 8.16 12.59
N ASP A 105 -16.97 8.94 13.43
CA ASP A 105 -18.42 8.84 13.63
C ASP A 105 -19.18 9.04 12.32
N ARG A 106 -18.74 10.00 11.50
CA ARG A 106 -19.32 10.21 10.18
C ARG A 106 -19.09 9.05 9.23
N SER A 107 -17.90 8.46 9.24
CA SER A 107 -17.61 7.24 8.45
C SER A 107 -18.52 6.09 8.85
N VAL A 108 -18.80 5.95 10.15
CA VAL A 108 -19.80 5.00 10.69
C VAL A 108 -21.21 5.29 10.15
N GLU A 109 -21.65 6.56 10.20
CA GLU A 109 -22.97 6.98 9.66
C GLU A 109 -23.12 6.68 8.16
N LEU A 110 -22.03 6.81 7.39
CA LEU A 110 -21.99 6.55 5.94
C LEU A 110 -21.88 5.05 5.61
N GLY A 111 -21.70 4.18 6.61
CA GLY A 111 -21.51 2.74 6.40
C GLY A 111 -20.16 2.37 5.80
N HIS A 112 -19.15 3.23 5.99
CA HIS A 112 -17.77 2.92 5.65
C HIS A 112 -17.21 1.87 6.61
N THR A 113 -16.36 0.98 6.10
CA THR A 113 -15.66 -0.01 6.91
C THR A 113 -14.31 0.49 7.39
N ARG A 114 -13.76 1.53 6.74
CA ARG A 114 -12.48 2.12 7.11
C ARG A 114 -12.45 3.64 6.90
N ILE A 115 -11.46 4.25 7.54
CA ILE A 115 -11.06 5.63 7.31
C ILE A 115 -9.53 5.69 7.19
N THR A 116 -8.99 6.49 6.29
CA THR A 116 -7.55 6.62 6.07
C THR A 116 -7.10 8.08 6.16
N LEU A 117 -5.79 8.31 6.28
CA LEU A 117 -5.18 9.65 6.20
C LEU A 117 -3.71 9.52 5.77
N GLY A 118 -3.14 10.57 5.22
CA GLY A 118 -1.71 10.66 4.88
C GLY A 118 -0.91 11.39 5.98
N THR A 119 0.36 11.02 6.15
CA THR A 119 1.29 11.76 7.01
C THR A 119 2.72 11.72 6.46
N TRP A 120 3.65 12.41 7.11
CA TRP A 120 5.08 12.35 6.78
C TRP A 120 5.91 12.00 8.03
N PRO A 121 7.13 11.45 7.87
CA PRO A 121 7.96 11.05 9.01
C PRO A 121 8.32 12.17 10.00
N GLY A 122 8.29 13.42 9.54
CA GLY A 122 8.52 14.61 10.38
C GLY A 122 7.32 15.05 11.21
N ASN A 123 6.13 14.47 11.06
CA ASN A 123 4.90 14.88 11.75
C ASN A 123 4.83 14.34 13.19
N THR A 124 5.87 14.59 13.97
CA THR A 124 6.05 14.06 15.34
C THR A 124 4.95 14.52 16.31
N LYS A 125 4.26 15.62 16.03
CA LYS A 125 3.15 16.13 16.83
C LYS A 125 1.84 15.39 16.58
N ALA A 126 1.50 15.07 15.34
CA ALA A 126 0.20 14.49 15.00
C ALA A 126 0.20 12.95 15.02
N VAL A 127 1.34 12.30 14.78
CA VAL A 127 1.42 10.81 14.77
C VAL A 127 0.86 10.17 16.05
N PRO A 128 1.20 10.62 17.28
CA PRO A 128 0.62 10.05 18.49
C PRO A 128 -0.90 10.21 18.57
N LEU A 129 -1.42 11.33 18.07
CA LEU A 129 -2.86 11.57 17.97
C LEU A 129 -3.51 10.57 17.01
N TYR A 130 -2.97 10.43 15.80
CA TYR A 130 -3.47 9.49 14.79
C TYR A 130 -3.51 8.06 15.34
N LYS A 131 -2.40 7.60 15.92
CA LYS A 131 -2.33 6.28 16.56
C LYS A 131 -3.38 6.10 17.65
N LYS A 132 -3.56 7.10 18.54
CA LYS A 132 -4.55 7.03 19.61
C LYS A 132 -5.99 7.01 19.09
N THR A 133 -6.25 7.60 17.93
CA THR A 133 -7.57 7.56 17.28
C THR A 133 -7.82 6.32 16.40
N GLY A 134 -6.91 5.33 16.41
CA GLY A 134 -7.11 4.04 15.71
C GLY A 134 -6.29 3.87 14.43
N PHE A 135 -5.55 4.88 14.00
CA PHE A 135 -4.77 4.80 12.77
C PHE A 135 -3.50 3.97 12.96
N HIS A 136 -3.19 3.15 11.97
CA HIS A 136 -1.96 2.37 11.87
C HIS A 136 -1.12 2.85 10.70
N TRP A 137 0.16 3.08 10.95
CA TRP A 137 1.11 3.59 9.95
C TRP A 137 2.04 2.46 9.51
N GLY A 138 1.61 1.67 8.53
CA GLY A 138 2.44 0.58 8.00
C GLY A 138 3.55 1.07 7.08
N PRO A 139 4.53 0.21 6.77
CA PRO A 139 5.45 0.42 5.66
C PRO A 139 4.67 0.72 4.39
N ASP A 140 5.10 1.79 3.74
CA ASP A 140 4.46 2.30 2.55
C ASP A 140 4.61 1.32 1.39
N GLN A 141 3.48 0.91 0.80
CA GLN A 141 3.49 0.04 -0.36
C GLN A 141 3.51 0.82 -1.68
N HIS A 142 3.18 2.13 -1.66
CA HIS A 142 2.91 2.93 -2.85
C HIS A 142 3.54 4.33 -2.86
N GLY A 143 4.21 4.78 -1.79
CA GLY A 143 4.88 6.09 -1.71
C GLY A 143 4.12 7.19 -0.95
N TRP A 144 2.91 6.90 -0.44
CA TRP A 144 1.96 7.86 0.11
C TRP A 144 1.91 7.95 1.65
N ASN A 145 2.65 7.09 2.36
CA ASN A 145 2.61 7.00 3.83
C ASN A 145 1.17 6.93 4.39
N GLU A 146 0.27 6.21 3.71
CA GLU A 146 -1.15 6.09 4.11
C GLU A 146 -1.27 5.36 5.45
N LEU A 147 -2.06 5.93 6.36
CA LEU A 147 -2.47 5.33 7.60
C LEU A 147 -3.87 4.73 7.48
N GLN A 148 -4.05 3.52 7.98
CA GLN A 148 -5.33 2.81 7.93
C GLN A 148 -6.01 2.76 9.30
N ASN A 149 -7.32 2.94 9.33
CA ASN A 149 -8.13 2.80 10.53
C ASN A 149 -9.42 2.02 10.25
N HIS A 150 -9.58 0.88 10.93
CA HIS A 150 -10.67 -0.08 10.76
C HIS A 150 -11.72 -0.01 11.89
N ILE A 151 -11.63 0.99 12.77
CA ILE A 151 -12.63 1.22 13.83
C ILE A 151 -14.06 1.37 13.27
N PRO A 152 -14.32 2.04 12.12
CA PRO A 152 -15.69 2.14 11.59
C PRO A 152 -16.38 0.78 11.38
N LEU A 153 -15.66 -0.23 10.86
CA LEU A 153 -16.16 -1.60 10.77
C LEU A 153 -16.48 -2.17 12.15
N LEU A 154 -15.56 -2.03 13.11
CA LEU A 154 -15.71 -2.63 14.44
C LEU A 154 -16.85 -2.01 15.25
N LEU A 155 -17.13 -0.71 15.09
CA LEU A 155 -18.24 -0.04 15.77
C LEU A 155 -19.61 -0.44 15.20
N THR A 156 -19.68 -0.86 13.94
CA THR A 156 -20.94 -1.16 13.26
C THR A 156 -21.24 -2.65 13.14
N HIS A 157 -20.21 -3.49 13.16
CA HIS A 157 -20.36 -4.91 12.88
C HIS A 157 -21.13 -5.65 13.99
N PRO A 158 -22.14 -6.48 13.67
CA PRO A 158 -22.97 -7.13 14.68
C PRO A 158 -22.22 -7.97 15.73
N LEU A 159 -21.10 -8.61 15.35
CA LEU A 159 -20.28 -9.42 16.25
C LEU A 159 -19.49 -8.58 17.28
N THR A 160 -19.38 -7.27 17.10
CA THR A 160 -18.56 -6.39 17.95
C THR A 160 -19.35 -5.21 18.50
N LYS A 161 -20.45 -4.82 17.85
CA LYS A 161 -21.28 -3.69 18.24
C LYS A 161 -21.77 -3.80 19.68
N GLY A 162 -22.20 -4.98 20.12
CA GLY A 162 -22.66 -5.19 21.51
C GLY A 162 -21.59 -4.87 22.56
N TYR A 163 -20.31 -5.11 22.26
CA TYR A 163 -19.19 -4.73 23.12
C TYR A 163 -19.04 -3.20 23.21
N PHE A 164 -19.12 -2.50 22.07
CA PHE A 164 -18.98 -1.05 22.00
C PHE A 164 -20.22 -0.26 22.45
N GLU A 165 -21.37 -0.91 22.61
CA GLU A 165 -22.53 -0.33 23.31
C GLU A 165 -22.28 -0.19 24.83
N ALA A 166 -21.40 -1.03 25.39
CA ALA A 166 -21.00 -1.00 26.81
C ALA A 166 -19.65 -0.32 27.06
N THR A 167 -18.82 -0.16 26.02
CA THR A 167 -17.41 0.28 26.11
C THR A 167 -17.19 1.59 25.38
N ASP A 168 -16.57 2.58 26.02
CA ASP A 168 -16.04 3.76 25.30
C ASP A 168 -14.82 3.34 24.48
N TRP A 169 -15.04 3.17 23.17
CA TRP A 169 -14.01 2.70 22.26
C TRP A 169 -12.75 3.56 22.30
N TYR A 170 -12.83 4.87 22.56
CA TYR A 170 -11.66 5.75 22.53
C TYR A 170 -10.92 5.70 23.87
N ALA A 171 -11.65 5.76 24.97
CA ALA A 171 -11.08 5.76 26.31
C ALA A 171 -10.39 4.42 26.63
N CYS A 172 -11.04 3.31 26.29
CA CYS A 172 -10.56 1.95 26.58
C CYS A 172 -9.57 1.40 25.54
N TYR A 173 -9.28 2.12 24.46
CA TYR A 173 -8.38 1.65 23.40
C TYR A 173 -6.93 1.56 23.88
N LYS A 174 -6.36 0.35 23.79
CA LYS A 174 -4.97 0.03 24.12
C LYS A 174 -4.12 0.08 22.85
N ARG A 175 -3.13 0.98 22.82
CA ARG A 175 -2.25 1.17 21.67
C ARG A 175 -0.90 1.76 22.09
N ASP A 176 0.16 1.28 21.44
CA ASP A 176 1.45 1.96 21.45
C ASP A 176 1.39 3.25 20.60
N LEU A 177 1.82 4.36 21.19
CA LEU A 177 1.84 5.69 20.57
C LEU A 177 3.26 6.13 20.19
N SER A 178 4.22 5.21 20.21
CA SER A 178 5.60 5.45 19.77
C SER A 178 5.64 6.02 18.35
N LEU A 179 6.61 6.89 18.11
CA LEU A 179 6.82 7.48 16.78
C LEU A 179 7.37 6.42 15.81
N GLY A 180 6.89 6.46 14.57
CA GLY A 180 7.35 5.58 13.49
C GLY A 180 6.33 4.54 13.05
N LEU A 181 6.79 3.65 12.17
CA LEU A 181 5.96 2.65 11.49
C LEU A 181 5.48 1.56 12.45
N ASP A 182 4.23 1.14 12.27
CA ASP A 182 3.68 -0.10 12.81
C ASP A 182 4.21 -1.28 11.97
N THR A 183 5.16 -2.02 12.53
CA THR A 183 5.84 -3.16 11.86
C THR A 183 5.46 -4.51 12.47
N GLN A 184 4.32 -4.57 13.15
CA GLN A 184 3.86 -5.79 13.81
C GLN A 184 3.56 -6.86 12.75
N LYS A 185 4.03 -8.08 13.01
CA LYS A 185 3.90 -9.21 12.07
C LYS A 185 3.24 -10.41 12.73
N ARG A 186 2.49 -11.15 11.93
CA ARG A 186 1.96 -12.48 12.23
C ARG A 186 2.34 -13.40 11.07
N ASN A 187 3.07 -14.48 11.34
CA ASN A 187 3.62 -15.38 10.32
C ASN A 187 4.34 -14.61 9.20
N ASP A 188 5.23 -13.68 9.57
CA ASP A 188 5.95 -12.75 8.69
C ASP A 188 5.13 -11.77 7.84
N THR A 189 3.80 -11.84 7.89
CA THR A 189 2.87 -10.88 7.27
C THR A 189 2.60 -9.70 8.20
N LEU A 190 2.63 -8.48 7.67
CA LEU A 190 2.33 -7.26 8.43
C LEU A 190 0.84 -7.20 8.81
N VAL A 191 0.57 -6.87 10.07
CA VAL A 191 -0.78 -6.81 10.64
C VAL A 191 -0.99 -5.58 11.52
N PHE A 192 -2.25 -5.17 11.64
CA PHE A 192 -2.72 -4.04 12.45
C PHE A 192 -3.66 -4.53 13.56
N PRO A 193 -3.16 -4.72 14.79
CA PRO A 193 -3.98 -5.13 15.92
C PRO A 193 -4.68 -3.95 16.60
N TYR A 194 -5.92 -4.20 17.01
CA TYR A 194 -6.75 -3.31 17.81
C TYR A 194 -7.14 -4.06 19.08
N GLU A 195 -6.95 -3.43 20.24
CA GLU A 195 -7.15 -4.05 21.54
C GLU A 195 -7.94 -3.15 22.48
N TRP A 196 -8.94 -3.73 23.14
CA TRP A 196 -9.70 -3.16 24.24
C TRP A 196 -9.81 -4.20 25.34
N ASP A 197 -9.74 -3.74 26.58
CA ASP A 197 -9.93 -4.60 27.75
C ASP A 197 -10.34 -3.71 28.93
N ASP A 198 -11.58 -3.93 29.35
CA ASP A 198 -12.31 -3.20 30.38
C ASP A 198 -13.33 -4.11 31.12
N GLU A 199 -14.29 -3.53 31.83
CA GLU A 199 -15.29 -4.30 32.58
C GLU A 199 -16.23 -5.14 31.69
N ALA A 200 -16.43 -4.77 30.42
CA ALA A 200 -17.22 -5.54 29.46
C ALA A 200 -16.45 -6.76 28.92
N GLY A 201 -15.15 -6.87 29.21
CA GLY A 201 -14.26 -7.96 28.81
C GLY A 201 -13.20 -7.50 27.82
N GLN A 202 -12.59 -8.47 27.15
CA GLN A 202 -11.54 -8.23 26.15
C GLN A 202 -12.12 -8.32 24.74
N LEU A 203 -11.77 -7.34 23.89
CA LEU A 203 -11.96 -7.42 22.44
C LEU A 203 -10.62 -7.17 21.76
N ARG A 204 -10.25 -8.07 20.86
CA ARG A 204 -9.09 -7.95 19.99
C ARG A 204 -9.47 -8.23 18.54
N ALA A 205 -9.11 -7.31 17.66
CA ALA A 205 -9.29 -7.47 16.22
C ALA A 205 -7.96 -7.25 15.52
N VAL A 206 -7.56 -8.15 14.62
CA VAL A 206 -6.30 -8.04 13.89
C VAL A 206 -6.59 -8.03 12.41
N PHE A 207 -6.13 -6.97 11.74
CA PHE A 207 -6.29 -6.79 10.30
C PHE A 207 -4.99 -7.09 9.58
N ASP A 208 -5.07 -7.74 8.43
CA ASP A 208 -3.96 -7.83 7.49
C ASP A 208 -3.77 -6.46 6.80
N GLN A 209 -2.52 -5.99 6.76
CA GLN A 209 -2.18 -4.66 6.27
C GLN A 209 -2.49 -4.46 4.77
N ARG A 210 -2.35 -5.51 3.96
CA ARG A 210 -2.52 -5.45 2.51
C ARG A 210 -3.95 -5.76 2.09
N THR A 211 -4.55 -6.83 2.62
CA THR A 211 -5.96 -7.16 2.27
C THR A 211 -6.95 -6.21 2.91
N LYS A 212 -6.55 -5.51 4.00
CA LYS A 212 -7.42 -4.65 4.80
C LYS A 212 -8.58 -5.43 5.46
N LYS A 213 -8.47 -6.76 5.58
CA LYS A 213 -9.48 -7.65 6.17
C LYS A 213 -9.00 -8.25 7.49
N LEU A 214 -9.94 -8.79 8.25
CA LEU A 214 -9.64 -9.48 9.51
C LEU A 214 -8.87 -10.78 9.25
N VAL A 215 -7.87 -11.04 10.08
CA VAL A 215 -7.23 -12.35 10.27
C VAL A 215 -7.48 -12.90 11.66
N GLU A 216 -7.93 -12.05 12.59
CA GLU A 216 -8.35 -12.45 13.93
C GLU A 216 -9.49 -11.57 14.42
N LEU A 217 -10.50 -12.18 15.01
CA LEU A 217 -11.53 -11.51 15.78
C LEU A 217 -11.76 -12.30 17.06
N ASP A 218 -11.27 -11.77 18.17
CA ASP A 218 -11.45 -12.28 19.51
C ASP A 218 -12.38 -11.32 20.27
N THR A 219 -13.55 -11.81 20.67
CA THR A 219 -14.53 -11.07 21.47
C THR A 219 -14.79 -11.83 22.78
N PRO A 220 -15.58 -11.28 23.71
CA PRO A 220 -16.03 -12.04 24.88
C PRO A 220 -16.81 -13.31 24.50
N ASP A 221 -17.50 -13.31 23.34
CA ASP A 221 -18.41 -14.38 22.93
C ASP A 221 -17.75 -15.44 22.05
N LEU A 222 -16.73 -15.07 21.27
CA LEU A 222 -16.11 -15.97 20.30
C LEU A 222 -14.65 -15.65 20.00
N LEU A 223 -13.97 -16.58 19.34
CA LEU A 223 -12.69 -16.33 18.66
C LEU A 223 -12.78 -16.89 17.24
N LEU A 224 -12.45 -16.07 16.24
CA LEU A 224 -12.21 -16.46 14.86
C LEU A 224 -10.77 -16.11 14.50
N MET A 225 -10.08 -17.03 13.85
CA MET A 225 -8.67 -16.87 13.51
C MET A 225 -8.36 -17.56 12.19
N LEU A 226 -7.84 -16.81 11.22
CA LEU A 226 -7.46 -17.31 9.92
C LEU A 226 -5.94 -17.25 9.77
N ASP A 227 -5.34 -18.42 9.60
CA ASP A 227 -3.91 -18.55 9.32
C ASP A 227 -3.69 -19.24 7.98
N ALA A 228 -2.97 -18.59 7.07
CA ALA A 228 -2.32 -19.28 5.97
C ALA A 228 -1.04 -19.95 6.51
N ALA A 229 -0.82 -21.23 6.20
CA ALA A 229 0.33 -21.98 6.73
C ALA A 229 1.67 -21.30 6.41
N GLN A 230 1.77 -20.69 5.23
CA GLN A 230 2.94 -19.94 4.77
C GLN A 230 2.50 -18.60 4.15
N PRO A 231 3.20 -17.49 4.47
CA PRO A 231 2.93 -16.17 3.89
C PRO A 231 3.37 -16.08 2.41
N GLU A 232 4.25 -16.98 1.96
CA GLU A 232 4.74 -17.05 0.59
C GLU A 232 4.43 -18.44 0.00
N MET A 233 4.07 -18.49 -1.28
CA MET A 233 3.88 -19.70 -2.07
C MET A 233 4.70 -19.63 -3.34
N LEU A 234 5.25 -20.76 -3.77
CA LEU A 234 5.76 -20.87 -5.13
C LEU A 234 4.62 -21.00 -6.13
N ARG A 235 4.81 -20.48 -7.34
CA ARG A 235 3.85 -20.64 -8.45
C ARG A 235 3.55 -22.12 -8.69
N GLY A 236 2.26 -22.46 -8.75
CA GLY A 236 1.78 -23.84 -8.89
C GLY A 236 1.83 -24.68 -7.60
N ALA A 237 2.36 -24.14 -6.49
CA ALA A 237 2.35 -24.84 -5.21
C ALA A 237 0.97 -24.82 -4.56
N GLU A 238 0.81 -25.67 -3.55
CA GLU A 238 -0.41 -25.78 -2.77
C GLU A 238 -0.09 -25.66 -1.28
N GLN A 239 -1.00 -25.06 -0.51
CA GLN A 239 -0.91 -25.03 0.95
C GLN A 239 -2.31 -25.13 1.57
N ILE A 240 -2.36 -25.25 2.89
CA ILE A 240 -3.62 -25.22 3.65
C ILE A 240 -3.69 -23.92 4.44
N ALA A 241 -4.80 -23.18 4.29
CA ALA A 241 -5.21 -22.19 5.27
C ALA A 241 -6.18 -22.81 6.27
N THR A 242 -6.06 -22.42 7.54
CA THR A 242 -6.91 -22.92 8.62
C THR A 242 -7.70 -21.77 9.22
N LEU A 243 -9.03 -21.87 9.17
CA LEU A 243 -9.93 -21.04 9.96
C LEU A 243 -10.22 -21.77 11.27
N ARG A 244 -9.76 -21.25 12.39
CA ARG A 244 -10.11 -21.72 13.73
C ARG A 244 -11.27 -20.90 14.29
N ALA A 245 -12.23 -21.57 14.90
CA ALA A 245 -13.37 -20.97 15.58
C ALA A 245 -13.51 -21.53 17.01
N VAL A 246 -13.83 -20.67 17.97
CA VAL A 246 -14.10 -21.05 19.37
C VAL A 246 -15.37 -20.33 19.83
N SER A 247 -16.30 -21.08 20.41
CA SER A 247 -17.40 -20.48 21.18
C SER A 247 -16.92 -20.27 22.62
N LYS A 248 -17.03 -19.04 23.12
CA LYS A 248 -16.72 -18.69 24.52
C LYS A 248 -17.96 -18.57 25.38
N THR A 249 -19.14 -18.72 24.79
CA THR A 249 -20.42 -18.70 25.48
C THR A 249 -20.93 -20.13 25.74
N ASN A 250 -22.05 -20.21 26.44
CA ASN A 250 -22.80 -21.46 26.61
C ASN A 250 -23.70 -21.78 25.40
N GLU A 251 -23.55 -21.08 24.28
CA GLU A 251 -24.28 -21.31 23.04
C GLU A 251 -23.35 -21.87 21.95
N PRO A 252 -23.85 -22.78 21.10
CA PRO A 252 -23.08 -23.25 19.95
C PRO A 252 -22.89 -22.13 18.92
N LEU A 253 -21.80 -22.21 18.16
CA LEU A 253 -21.49 -21.28 17.07
C LEU A 253 -21.61 -22.02 15.73
N THR A 254 -22.43 -21.51 14.82
CA THR A 254 -22.56 -22.05 13.46
C THR A 254 -21.93 -21.08 12.46
N LEU A 255 -20.99 -21.59 11.65
CA LEU A 255 -20.30 -20.84 10.62
C LEU A 255 -20.54 -21.49 9.26
N ALA A 256 -21.10 -20.76 8.30
CA ALA A 256 -20.96 -21.12 6.90
C ALA A 256 -19.69 -20.46 6.35
N VAL A 257 -18.78 -21.25 5.78
CA VAL A 257 -17.47 -20.83 5.28
C VAL A 257 -17.46 -21.01 3.77
N ALA A 258 -17.19 -19.94 3.02
CA ALA A 258 -16.99 -19.98 1.58
C ALA A 258 -15.65 -19.36 1.22
N ALA A 259 -14.72 -20.17 0.71
CA ALA A 259 -13.46 -19.67 0.16
C ALA A 259 -13.64 -19.16 -1.27
N ARG A 260 -12.85 -18.15 -1.66
CA ARG A 260 -12.88 -17.56 -3.00
C ARG A 260 -11.49 -17.37 -3.54
N ASP A 261 -11.39 -17.38 -4.86
CA ASP A 261 -10.20 -16.94 -5.56
C ASP A 261 -9.91 -15.46 -5.26
N ASP A 262 -8.63 -15.15 -5.08
CA ASP A 262 -8.14 -13.79 -4.84
C ASP A 262 -6.78 -13.63 -5.56
N GLY A 263 -6.81 -12.90 -6.68
CA GLY A 263 -5.65 -12.75 -7.56
C GLY A 263 -5.05 -14.11 -8.00
N PRO A 264 -3.73 -14.35 -7.76
CA PRO A 264 -3.05 -15.60 -8.08
C PRO A 264 -3.38 -16.74 -7.11
N VAL A 265 -4.08 -16.49 -6.00
CA VAL A 265 -4.43 -17.55 -5.04
C VAL A 265 -5.80 -18.10 -5.40
N LYS A 266 -5.85 -19.38 -5.74
CA LYS A 266 -7.08 -20.09 -6.08
C LYS A 266 -7.56 -20.91 -4.90
N ALA A 267 -8.84 -20.80 -4.58
CA ALA A 267 -9.46 -21.49 -3.47
C ALA A 267 -10.95 -21.71 -3.77
N GLN A 268 -11.38 -22.96 -3.72
CA GLN A 268 -12.79 -23.33 -3.80
C GLN A 268 -13.11 -24.29 -2.66
N HIS A 269 -13.82 -23.78 -1.66
CA HIS A 269 -14.25 -24.55 -0.50
C HIS A 269 -15.58 -24.02 0.00
N TYR A 270 -16.46 -24.93 0.41
CA TYR A 270 -17.68 -24.59 1.11
C TYR A 270 -17.94 -25.61 2.22
N GLU A 271 -18.12 -25.13 3.44
CA GLU A 271 -18.36 -25.97 4.60
C GLU A 271 -19.20 -25.25 5.64
N VAL A 272 -20.06 -25.99 6.34
CA VAL A 272 -20.73 -25.49 7.55
C VAL A 272 -20.08 -26.13 8.76
N LEU A 273 -19.42 -25.31 9.57
CA LEU A 273 -18.82 -25.72 10.84
C LEU A 273 -19.79 -25.45 11.98
N ASN A 274 -20.08 -26.48 12.77
CA ASN A 274 -20.84 -26.35 14.02
C ASN A 274 -19.87 -26.54 15.19
N VAL A 275 -19.61 -25.47 15.94
CA VAL A 275 -18.77 -25.49 17.13
C VAL A 275 -19.68 -25.63 18.35
N PRO A 276 -19.46 -26.64 19.21
CA PRO A 276 -20.27 -26.80 20.43
C PRO A 276 -20.03 -25.64 21.40
N ALA A 277 -20.98 -25.41 22.31
CA ALA A 277 -20.87 -24.42 23.38
C ALA A 277 -19.58 -24.64 24.21
N GLY A 278 -18.83 -23.56 24.46
CA GLY A 278 -17.52 -23.62 25.11
C GLY A 278 -16.44 -24.42 24.36
N GLY A 279 -16.71 -24.84 23.12
CA GLY A 279 -15.86 -25.70 22.32
C GLY A 279 -15.08 -24.97 21.24
N ALA A 280 -14.29 -25.73 20.48
CA ALA A 280 -13.50 -25.25 19.37
C ALA A 280 -13.68 -26.15 18.13
N GLY A 281 -13.54 -25.56 16.95
CA GLY A 281 -13.53 -26.25 15.67
C GLY A 281 -12.60 -25.56 14.68
N ALA A 282 -12.34 -26.20 13.55
CA ALA A 282 -11.54 -25.61 12.48
C ALA A 282 -12.02 -26.09 11.10
N VAL A 283 -11.87 -25.21 10.12
CA VAL A 283 -12.04 -25.52 8.68
C VAL A 283 -10.68 -25.39 8.01
N GLN A 284 -10.32 -26.39 7.21
CA GLN A 284 -9.11 -26.38 6.40
C GLN A 284 -9.47 -26.11 4.95
N VAL A 285 -8.86 -25.09 4.37
CA VAL A 285 -9.08 -24.66 2.99
C VAL A 285 -7.79 -24.87 2.22
N LYS A 286 -7.88 -25.65 1.14
CA LYS A 286 -6.77 -25.82 0.21
C LYS A 286 -6.63 -24.58 -0.66
N LEU A 287 -5.42 -24.02 -0.68
CA LEU A 287 -5.02 -22.92 -1.53
C LEU A 287 -4.07 -23.44 -2.61
N THR A 288 -4.23 -22.95 -3.84
CA THR A 288 -3.34 -23.25 -4.95
C THR A 288 -2.85 -21.94 -5.57
N ALA A 289 -1.54 -21.77 -5.66
CA ALA A 289 -0.95 -20.62 -6.33
C ALA A 289 -1.02 -20.80 -7.86
N ALA A 290 -1.45 -19.77 -8.57
CA ALA A 290 -1.47 -19.75 -10.03
C ALA A 290 -0.05 -19.92 -10.60
N ALA A 291 0.03 -20.49 -11.80
CA ALA A 291 1.28 -20.66 -12.52
C ALA A 291 1.77 -19.37 -13.21
N GLU A 292 0.87 -18.39 -13.37
CA GLU A 292 1.11 -17.14 -14.09
C GLU A 292 1.73 -16.04 -13.20
N LYS A 293 2.18 -14.94 -13.83
CA LYS A 293 2.81 -13.82 -13.13
C LYS A 293 1.75 -12.98 -12.41
N ALA A 294 1.67 -13.12 -11.09
CA ALA A 294 1.04 -12.17 -10.18
C ALA A 294 1.66 -12.37 -8.78
N ASP A 295 1.94 -11.27 -8.09
CA ASP A 295 2.83 -11.29 -6.92
C ASP A 295 2.09 -11.48 -5.59
N TYR A 296 0.82 -11.07 -5.50
CA TYR A 296 0.04 -11.15 -4.27
C TYR A 296 -1.40 -11.58 -4.53
N GLY A 297 -1.91 -12.42 -3.64
CA GLY A 297 -3.33 -12.72 -3.46
C GLY A 297 -3.62 -12.94 -1.98
N ALA A 298 -4.70 -13.66 -1.68
CA ALA A 298 -5.07 -13.94 -0.29
C ALA A 298 -5.78 -15.29 -0.10
N ALA A 299 -5.66 -15.83 1.11
CA ALA A 299 -6.60 -16.82 1.62
C ALA A 299 -7.93 -16.11 1.95
N SER A 300 -8.82 -15.96 0.97
CA SER A 300 -10.03 -15.14 1.11
C SER A 300 -11.26 -15.94 1.50
N LEU A 301 -11.86 -15.64 2.66
CA LEU A 301 -13.04 -16.32 3.21
C LEU A 301 -14.20 -15.35 3.40
N LYS A 302 -15.37 -15.73 2.91
CA LYS A 302 -16.66 -15.16 3.31
C LYS A 302 -17.33 -16.07 4.30
N LEU A 303 -17.64 -15.53 5.48
CA LEU A 303 -18.24 -16.24 6.58
C LEU A 303 -19.67 -15.76 6.82
N LEU A 304 -20.53 -16.65 7.25
CA LEU A 304 -21.80 -16.32 7.89
C LEU A 304 -21.77 -16.90 9.31
N VAL A 305 -21.56 -16.04 10.30
CA VAL A 305 -21.36 -16.41 11.72
C VAL A 305 -22.66 -16.12 12.47
N ASN A 306 -23.41 -17.16 12.85
CA ASN A 306 -24.74 -17.02 13.47
C ASN A 306 -25.68 -16.05 12.69
N SER A 307 -25.62 -16.07 11.36
CA SER A 307 -26.35 -15.16 10.44
C SER A 307 -25.74 -13.77 10.21
N HIS A 308 -24.58 -13.47 10.79
CA HIS A 308 -23.87 -12.22 10.55
C HIS A 308 -22.74 -12.42 9.53
N PRO A 309 -22.75 -11.71 8.39
CA PRO A 309 -21.71 -11.85 7.38
C PRO A 309 -20.40 -11.23 7.85
N LEU A 310 -19.28 -11.92 7.65
CA LEU A 310 -17.94 -11.45 7.98
C LEU A 310 -16.96 -11.85 6.87
N GLU A 311 -16.03 -10.98 6.51
CA GLU A 311 -14.95 -11.31 5.58
C GLU A 311 -13.62 -11.38 6.32
N MET A 312 -12.88 -12.46 6.08
CA MET A 312 -11.53 -12.66 6.60
C MET A 312 -10.59 -12.96 5.45
N ALA A 313 -9.40 -12.36 5.44
CA ALA A 313 -8.41 -12.64 4.41
C ALA A 313 -6.98 -12.45 4.90
N ALA A 314 -6.15 -13.48 4.72
CA ALA A 314 -4.72 -13.44 5.00
C ALA A 314 -3.92 -13.32 3.69
N THR A 315 -3.03 -12.34 3.59
CA THR A 315 -2.17 -12.13 2.41
C THR A 315 -1.29 -13.34 2.16
N VAL A 316 -1.17 -13.71 0.90
CA VAL A 316 -0.22 -14.71 0.40
C VAL A 316 0.53 -14.12 -0.79
N ARG A 317 1.85 -14.10 -0.70
CA ARG A 317 2.73 -13.72 -1.81
C ARG A 317 2.99 -14.93 -2.70
N VAL A 318 2.88 -14.76 -4.01
CA VAL A 318 3.17 -15.82 -4.97
C VAL A 318 4.46 -15.50 -5.72
N LEU A 319 5.45 -16.39 -5.60
CA LEU A 319 6.81 -16.21 -6.11
C LEU A 319 7.16 -17.27 -7.15
N PRO A 320 7.99 -16.97 -8.17
CA PRO A 320 8.54 -18.00 -9.02
C PRO A 320 9.55 -18.87 -8.25
N ALA A 321 9.74 -20.12 -8.69
CA ALA A 321 10.75 -21.01 -8.13
C ALA A 321 12.18 -20.49 -8.37
N LEU A 322 12.43 -19.87 -9.53
CA LEU A 322 13.65 -19.17 -9.86
C LEU A 322 13.31 -17.69 -10.09
N GLU A 323 13.85 -16.82 -9.27
CA GLU A 323 13.73 -15.38 -9.45
C GLU A 323 14.95 -14.85 -10.22
N LEU A 324 14.71 -14.00 -11.22
CA LEU A 324 15.77 -13.36 -12.02
C LEU A 324 15.63 -11.85 -11.91
N GLN A 325 16.74 -11.18 -11.61
CA GLN A 325 16.79 -9.72 -11.51
C GLN A 325 18.08 -9.21 -12.12
N MET A 326 17.98 -8.17 -12.96
CA MET A 326 19.16 -7.47 -13.47
C MET A 326 19.56 -6.36 -12.50
N GLU A 327 20.86 -6.21 -12.25
CA GLU A 327 21.43 -5.11 -11.49
C GLU A 327 22.49 -4.39 -12.35
N PRO A 328 22.28 -3.11 -12.71
CA PRO A 328 21.11 -2.29 -12.40
C PRO A 328 19.84 -2.76 -13.16
N GLU A 329 18.66 -2.55 -12.57
CA GLU A 329 17.37 -2.94 -13.17
C GLU A 329 17.10 -2.23 -14.51
N THR A 330 17.69 -1.06 -14.68
CA THR A 330 17.65 -0.28 -15.92
C THR A 330 19.05 -0.14 -16.45
N ILE A 331 19.27 -0.55 -17.70
CA ILE A 331 20.60 -0.49 -18.31
C ILE A 331 20.63 0.57 -19.40
N ALA A 332 21.49 1.56 -19.18
CA ALA A 332 21.89 2.51 -20.20
C ALA A 332 23.41 2.46 -20.39
N LEU A 333 23.85 2.09 -21.59
CA LEU A 333 25.25 2.00 -22.03
C LEU A 333 25.71 3.33 -22.64
N ARG A 334 27.03 3.48 -22.83
CA ARG A 334 27.59 4.39 -23.85
C ARG A 334 27.89 3.58 -25.11
N ALA A 335 27.50 4.09 -26.27
CA ALA A 335 27.81 3.42 -27.53
C ALA A 335 29.32 3.27 -27.72
N ALA A 336 29.73 2.16 -28.32
CA ALA A 336 31.12 1.73 -28.49
C ALA A 336 31.91 1.56 -27.18
N GLN A 337 31.24 1.40 -26.03
CA GLN A 337 31.86 1.08 -24.75
C GLN A 337 31.18 -0.14 -24.12
N SER A 338 31.99 -1.03 -23.55
CA SER A 338 31.47 -2.17 -22.78
C SER A 338 31.01 -1.69 -21.41
N THR A 339 29.84 -2.15 -20.98
CA THR A 339 29.28 -1.90 -19.65
C THR A 339 28.99 -3.24 -18.99
N ALA A 340 29.49 -3.42 -17.77
CA ALA A 340 29.18 -4.58 -16.96
C ALA A 340 27.86 -4.37 -16.21
N ALA A 341 27.02 -5.40 -16.18
CA ALA A 341 25.88 -5.54 -15.29
C ALA A 341 25.94 -6.92 -14.61
N THR A 342 25.01 -7.20 -13.69
CA THR A 342 24.92 -8.49 -13.01
C THR A 342 23.50 -9.04 -13.13
N LEU A 343 23.37 -10.25 -13.66
CA LEU A 343 22.15 -11.03 -13.58
C LEU A 343 22.15 -11.78 -12.24
N ASN A 344 21.30 -11.36 -11.31
CA ASN A 344 21.05 -12.05 -10.06
C ASN A 344 19.99 -13.14 -10.26
N LEU A 345 20.28 -14.33 -9.73
CA LEU A 345 19.39 -15.47 -9.70
C LEU A 345 19.16 -15.88 -8.25
N HIS A 346 17.92 -16.19 -7.89
CA HIS A 346 17.60 -16.70 -6.56
C HIS A 346 16.75 -17.96 -6.68
N ASN A 347 17.30 -19.07 -6.18
CA ASN A 347 16.56 -20.31 -6.01
C ASN A 347 15.66 -20.18 -4.77
N ARG A 348 14.36 -20.00 -4.98
CA ARG A 348 13.36 -19.87 -3.90
C ARG A 348 12.86 -21.23 -3.38
N THR A 349 13.43 -22.34 -3.84
CA THR A 349 13.00 -23.69 -3.49
C THR A 349 13.87 -24.30 -2.40
N GLU A 350 13.36 -25.37 -1.77
CA GLU A 350 14.10 -26.19 -0.80
C GLU A 350 15.00 -27.24 -1.46
N GLU A 351 15.01 -27.32 -2.80
CA GLU A 351 15.81 -28.27 -3.57
C GLU A 351 16.93 -27.54 -4.33
N ALA A 352 18.03 -28.23 -4.58
CA ALA A 352 19.07 -27.69 -5.46
C ALA A 352 18.60 -27.75 -6.93
N MET A 353 19.00 -26.76 -7.73
CA MET A 353 18.67 -26.69 -9.15
C MET A 353 19.88 -26.38 -10.03
N ALA A 354 19.91 -26.98 -11.21
CA ALA A 354 20.80 -26.57 -12.29
C ALA A 354 20.07 -25.57 -13.19
N VAL A 355 20.73 -24.47 -13.54
CA VAL A 355 20.18 -23.43 -14.41
C VAL A 355 21.09 -23.24 -15.60
N ARG A 356 20.53 -23.33 -16.80
CA ARG A 356 21.18 -22.94 -18.06
C ARG A 356 20.57 -21.65 -18.59
N LEU A 357 21.39 -20.66 -18.84
CA LEU A 357 20.98 -19.34 -19.34
C LEU A 357 21.21 -19.26 -20.85
N LEU A 358 20.15 -18.94 -21.59
CA LEU A 358 20.20 -18.72 -23.04
C LEU A 358 19.97 -17.23 -23.33
N VAL A 359 21.03 -16.53 -23.69
CA VAL A 359 21.00 -15.09 -23.98
C VAL A 359 20.63 -14.84 -25.44
N GLN A 360 19.66 -13.97 -25.67
CA GLN A 360 19.17 -13.59 -27.00
C GLN A 360 19.14 -12.05 -27.09
N PRO A 361 20.28 -11.41 -27.41
CA PRO A 361 20.30 -9.98 -27.67
C PRO A 361 19.71 -9.68 -29.06
N ALA A 362 19.09 -8.50 -29.22
CA ALA A 362 18.68 -7.99 -30.52
C ALA A 362 19.89 -7.67 -31.43
N GLU A 363 19.65 -7.56 -32.73
CA GLU A 363 20.67 -7.16 -33.69
C GLU A 363 21.30 -5.80 -33.30
N GLY A 364 22.64 -5.75 -33.27
CA GLY A 364 23.40 -4.56 -32.86
C GLY A 364 23.79 -4.52 -31.38
N LEU A 365 23.24 -5.42 -30.55
CA LEU A 365 23.65 -5.62 -29.15
C LEU A 365 24.45 -6.92 -29.00
N VAL A 366 25.55 -6.84 -28.28
CA VAL A 366 26.32 -7.99 -27.81
C VAL A 366 26.11 -8.09 -26.31
N ALA A 367 25.76 -9.29 -25.85
CA ALA A 367 25.58 -9.61 -24.45
C ALA A 367 26.33 -10.91 -24.15
N THR A 368 27.30 -10.88 -23.23
CA THR A 368 28.17 -12.02 -22.92
C THR A 368 28.12 -12.30 -21.43
N LEU A 369 27.62 -13.48 -21.06
CA LEU A 369 27.64 -13.94 -19.66
C LEU A 369 29.01 -14.50 -19.31
N ALA A 370 29.47 -14.23 -18.09
CA ALA A 370 30.66 -14.88 -17.54
C ALA A 370 30.44 -16.38 -17.31
N ASN A 371 29.20 -16.79 -17.04
CA ASN A 371 28.82 -18.18 -16.88
C ASN A 371 27.37 -18.42 -17.32
N GLU A 372 27.16 -19.39 -18.21
CA GLU A 372 25.83 -19.77 -18.69
C GLU A 372 25.22 -20.96 -17.91
N HIS A 373 26.02 -21.64 -17.08
CA HIS A 373 25.64 -22.85 -16.36
C HIS A 373 25.88 -22.69 -14.87
N LEU A 374 24.80 -22.71 -14.09
CA LEU A 374 24.84 -22.58 -12.64
C LEU A 374 24.28 -23.82 -11.95
N HIS A 375 24.82 -24.12 -10.79
CA HIS A 375 24.23 -25.02 -9.82
C HIS A 375 23.93 -24.19 -8.58
N LEU A 376 22.65 -24.03 -8.26
CA LEU A 376 22.17 -23.28 -7.11
C LEU A 376 21.70 -24.27 -6.05
N ALA A 377 22.24 -24.18 -4.84
CA ALA A 377 21.71 -24.86 -3.67
C ALA A 377 20.32 -24.31 -3.30
N ALA A 378 19.61 -25.00 -2.42
CA ALA A 378 18.33 -24.56 -1.87
C ALA A 378 18.47 -23.17 -1.23
N GLY A 379 17.61 -22.22 -1.61
CA GLY A 379 17.67 -20.85 -1.10
C GLY A 379 18.85 -20.00 -1.59
N GLU A 380 19.71 -20.51 -2.49
CA GLU A 380 20.93 -19.80 -2.90
C GLU A 380 20.63 -18.61 -3.82
N VAL A 381 21.36 -17.51 -3.59
CA VAL A 381 21.42 -16.34 -4.47
C VAL A 381 22.79 -16.31 -5.15
N ALA A 382 22.81 -16.19 -6.48
CA ALA A 382 24.02 -16.08 -7.27
C ALA A 382 23.95 -14.88 -8.23
N GLY A 383 25.06 -14.18 -8.39
CA GLY A 383 25.21 -13.12 -9.39
C GLY A 383 26.08 -13.60 -10.56
N VAL A 384 25.58 -13.44 -11.79
CA VAL A 384 26.33 -13.73 -13.01
C VAL A 384 26.64 -12.41 -13.71
N PRO A 385 27.93 -12.03 -13.80
CA PRO A 385 28.32 -10.88 -14.59
C PRO A 385 27.90 -11.03 -16.05
N ILE A 386 27.37 -9.96 -16.62
CA ILE A 386 27.03 -9.84 -18.03
C ILE A 386 27.69 -8.59 -18.61
N ASP A 387 28.52 -8.78 -19.62
CA ASP A 387 29.12 -7.68 -20.37
C ASP A 387 28.24 -7.32 -21.56
N LEU A 388 27.88 -6.04 -21.63
CA LEU A 388 26.98 -5.50 -22.65
C LEU A 388 27.72 -4.50 -23.52
N TYR A 389 27.53 -4.59 -24.83
CA TYR A 389 28.17 -3.72 -25.81
C TYR A 389 27.26 -3.48 -27.00
N ALA A 390 27.15 -2.21 -27.42
CA ALA A 390 26.52 -1.83 -28.68
C ALA A 390 27.44 -0.85 -29.40
N ALA A 391 27.72 -1.10 -30.69
CA ALA A 391 28.64 -0.27 -31.46
C ALA A 391 28.06 1.11 -31.81
N VAL A 392 26.73 1.19 -31.95
CA VAL A 392 25.99 2.40 -32.31
C VAL A 392 24.96 2.71 -31.23
N GLY A 393 24.49 3.95 -31.22
CA GLY A 393 23.39 4.33 -30.33
C GLY A 393 22.06 3.77 -30.81
N GLY A 394 21.20 3.40 -29.87
CA GLY A 394 19.89 2.81 -30.12
C GLY A 394 19.30 2.16 -28.86
N VAL A 395 18.09 1.61 -28.98
CA VAL A 395 17.44 0.82 -27.92
C VAL A 395 17.34 -0.61 -28.41
N PHE A 396 17.90 -1.54 -27.63
CA PHE A 396 18.04 -2.93 -28.02
C PHE A 396 17.35 -3.84 -27.01
N PRO A 397 16.35 -4.63 -27.43
CA PRO A 397 15.80 -5.68 -26.58
C PRO A 397 16.86 -6.73 -26.21
N LEU A 398 16.83 -7.17 -24.96
CA LEU A 398 17.61 -8.29 -24.45
C LEU A 398 16.66 -9.27 -23.78
N THR A 399 16.67 -10.51 -24.25
CA THR A 399 15.90 -11.61 -23.64
C THR A 399 16.86 -12.67 -23.11
N ILE A 400 16.66 -13.07 -21.86
CA ILE A 400 17.39 -14.17 -21.22
C ILE A 400 16.37 -15.27 -20.90
N ASN A 401 16.55 -16.45 -21.51
CA ASN A 401 15.67 -17.60 -21.34
C ASN A 401 16.36 -18.64 -20.45
N PRO A 402 15.92 -18.82 -19.20
CA PRO A 402 16.47 -19.85 -18.34
C PRO A 402 15.83 -21.21 -18.63
N VAL A 403 16.65 -22.26 -18.58
CA VAL A 403 16.20 -23.65 -18.55
C VAL A 403 16.63 -24.23 -17.22
N VAL A 404 15.66 -24.72 -16.45
CA VAL A 404 15.88 -25.18 -15.08
C VAL A 404 15.74 -26.70 -15.02
N THR A 405 16.69 -27.33 -14.35
CA THR A 405 16.71 -28.76 -14.10
C THR A 405 16.70 -29.01 -12.59
N VAL A 406 15.70 -29.74 -12.11
CA VAL A 406 15.56 -30.18 -10.72
C VAL A 406 15.38 -31.69 -10.73
N GLY A 407 16.29 -32.42 -10.08
CA GLY A 407 16.40 -33.87 -10.21
C GLY A 407 16.55 -34.30 -11.67
N GLU A 408 15.62 -35.12 -12.17
CA GLU A 408 15.59 -35.57 -13.58
C GLU A 408 14.72 -34.70 -14.49
N GLN A 409 13.96 -33.74 -13.92
CA GLN A 409 13.04 -32.91 -14.70
C GLN A 409 13.74 -31.65 -15.20
N THR A 410 13.68 -31.41 -16.52
CA THR A 410 14.17 -30.18 -17.14
C THR A 410 13.01 -29.44 -17.80
N LYS A 411 12.81 -28.17 -17.47
CA LYS A 411 11.71 -27.34 -17.99
C LYS A 411 12.20 -25.93 -18.30
N PRO A 412 11.63 -25.27 -19.34
CA PRO A 412 11.86 -23.85 -19.55
C PRO A 412 11.27 -23.03 -18.40
N HIS A 413 11.94 -21.94 -18.04
CA HIS A 413 11.45 -20.93 -17.11
C HIS A 413 10.99 -19.68 -17.88
N PRO A 414 10.00 -18.92 -17.40
CA PRO A 414 9.66 -17.63 -17.98
C PRO A 414 10.89 -16.74 -18.21
N PRO A 415 11.01 -16.07 -19.37
CA PRO A 415 12.17 -15.27 -19.70
C PRO A 415 12.20 -13.95 -18.92
N LEU A 416 13.40 -13.42 -18.74
CA LEU A 416 13.63 -12.01 -18.40
C LEU A 416 13.83 -11.24 -19.70
N THR A 417 12.94 -10.27 -19.97
CA THR A 417 13.02 -9.39 -21.14
C THR A 417 13.17 -7.95 -20.68
N MET A 418 14.10 -7.21 -21.27
CA MET A 418 14.31 -5.79 -20.99
C MET A 418 14.83 -5.02 -22.20
N GLU A 419 14.71 -3.69 -22.15
CA GLU A 419 15.33 -2.78 -23.11
C GLU A 419 16.69 -2.29 -22.60
N VAL A 420 17.70 -2.32 -23.46
CA VAL A 420 19.04 -1.79 -23.19
C VAL A 420 19.26 -0.56 -24.07
N ALA A 421 19.39 0.61 -23.46
CA ALA A 421 19.63 1.87 -24.18
C ALA A 421 21.12 2.11 -24.38
N ALA A 422 21.62 2.13 -25.61
CA ALA A 422 22.97 2.58 -25.92
C ALA A 422 22.96 4.03 -26.39
N VAL A 423 23.61 4.93 -25.64
CA VAL A 423 23.63 6.35 -25.98
C VAL A 423 24.92 6.71 -26.69
N ALA A 424 24.84 7.19 -27.94
CA ALA A 424 25.96 7.77 -28.66
C ALA A 424 26.08 9.29 -28.37
N PRO A 425 27.24 9.92 -28.62
CA PRO A 425 27.41 11.35 -28.44
C PRO A 425 26.34 12.15 -29.19
N ALA A 426 25.81 13.20 -28.53
CA ALA A 426 24.73 14.05 -29.03
C ALA A 426 23.40 13.33 -29.37
N GLN A 427 23.20 12.10 -28.89
CA GLN A 427 21.92 11.40 -28.99
C GLN A 427 21.16 11.40 -27.66
N VAL A 428 19.84 11.24 -27.78
CA VAL A 428 18.94 10.92 -26.69
C VAL A 428 18.27 9.60 -27.01
N GLN A 429 18.29 8.67 -26.06
CA GLN A 429 17.56 7.40 -26.16
C GLN A 429 16.37 7.41 -25.21
N VAL A 430 15.29 6.75 -25.59
CA VAL A 430 14.06 6.69 -24.82
C VAL A 430 13.66 5.23 -24.66
N THR A 431 13.50 4.78 -23.42
CA THR A 431 12.93 3.46 -23.12
C THR A 431 11.61 3.64 -22.39
N ARG A 432 10.64 2.78 -22.67
CA ARG A 432 9.32 2.84 -22.02
C ARG A 432 9.12 1.59 -21.19
N LYS A 433 8.96 1.78 -19.89
CA LYS A 433 8.46 0.76 -18.98
C LYS A 433 6.95 0.86 -18.89
N GLU A 434 6.35 -0.07 -18.15
CA GLU A 434 4.92 -0.04 -17.85
C GLU A 434 4.56 1.31 -17.24
N ASP A 435 5.08 1.67 -16.06
CA ASP A 435 4.63 2.88 -15.35
C ASP A 435 5.60 4.07 -15.42
N GLU A 436 6.60 4.02 -16.30
CA GLU A 436 7.65 5.05 -16.38
C GLU A 436 8.21 5.20 -17.81
N THR A 437 8.44 6.44 -18.24
CA THR A 437 9.25 6.76 -19.43
C THR A 437 10.62 7.23 -18.98
N LEU A 438 11.67 6.64 -19.56
CA LEU A 438 13.06 6.94 -19.25
C LEU A 438 13.76 7.53 -20.47
N LEU A 439 14.45 8.65 -20.29
CA LEU A 439 15.26 9.29 -21.30
C LEU A 439 16.73 9.28 -20.87
N PHE A 440 17.62 8.93 -21.77
CA PHE A 440 19.06 8.88 -21.54
C PHE A 440 19.80 9.77 -22.52
N THR A 441 20.56 10.71 -21.97
CA THR A 441 21.65 11.40 -22.66
C THR A 441 22.97 10.75 -22.23
N GLU A 442 24.10 11.21 -22.76
CA GLU A 442 25.41 10.69 -22.39
C GLU A 442 25.69 10.77 -20.87
N ASP A 443 25.27 11.85 -20.22
CA ASP A 443 25.60 12.14 -18.82
C ASP A 443 24.38 12.17 -17.88
N LEU A 444 23.17 12.33 -18.41
CA LEU A 444 21.94 12.50 -17.63
C LEU A 444 20.90 11.43 -17.98
N SER A 445 20.13 11.02 -16.97
CA SER A 445 18.87 10.29 -17.16
C SER A 445 17.71 11.11 -16.62
N LEU A 446 16.61 11.14 -17.35
CA LEU A 446 15.32 11.70 -16.93
C LEU A 446 14.31 10.56 -16.82
N SER A 447 13.76 10.41 -15.64
CA SER A 447 12.65 9.51 -15.32
C SER A 447 11.36 10.32 -15.26
N ILE A 448 10.30 9.81 -15.89
CA ILE A 448 8.96 10.41 -15.82
C ILE A 448 7.95 9.31 -15.55
N ALA A 449 7.30 9.33 -14.39
CA ALA A 449 6.26 8.38 -14.06
C ALA A 449 4.98 8.64 -14.87
N HIS A 450 4.31 7.56 -15.29
CA HIS A 450 3.02 7.65 -15.99
C HIS A 450 1.86 7.83 -15.03
N LYS A 451 1.99 7.36 -13.79
CA LYS A 451 0.98 7.55 -12.73
C LYS A 451 1.58 8.47 -11.67
N GLU A 452 0.76 9.34 -11.08
CA GLU A 452 1.17 10.26 -10.01
C GLU A 452 2.42 11.08 -10.47
N PRO A 453 2.28 11.90 -11.53
CA PRO A 453 3.40 12.35 -12.37
C PRO A 453 4.49 13.06 -11.57
N TRP A 454 5.57 12.34 -11.31
CA TRP A 454 6.83 12.89 -10.86
C TRP A 454 7.88 12.73 -11.95
N HIS A 455 8.88 13.59 -11.90
CA HIS A 455 10.05 13.45 -12.74
C HIS A 455 11.34 13.67 -11.96
N MET A 456 12.35 12.88 -12.32
CA MET A 456 13.65 12.86 -11.65
C MET A 456 14.75 12.96 -12.70
N VAL A 457 15.70 13.88 -12.49
CA VAL A 457 16.93 13.95 -13.27
C VAL A 457 18.09 13.44 -12.44
N ARG A 458 18.88 12.50 -12.99
CA ARG A 458 20.09 11.99 -12.34
C ARG A 458 21.32 12.15 -13.23
N GLU A 459 22.48 12.36 -12.61
CA GLU A 459 23.78 12.18 -13.27
C GLU A 459 24.07 10.69 -13.39
N ARG A 460 24.21 10.17 -14.62
CA ARG A 460 24.38 8.73 -14.91
C ARG A 460 25.65 8.14 -14.32
N ARG A 461 26.73 8.92 -14.22
CA ARG A 461 28.03 8.44 -13.74
C ARG A 461 28.04 8.17 -12.23
N THR A 462 27.32 8.97 -11.45
CA THR A 462 27.33 8.91 -9.98
C THR A 462 26.01 8.42 -9.39
N GLY A 463 24.94 8.38 -10.18
CA GLY A 463 23.58 8.11 -9.72
C GLY A 463 22.95 9.27 -8.94
N LYS A 464 23.66 10.40 -8.77
CA LYS A 464 23.22 11.54 -7.97
C LYS A 464 21.96 12.16 -8.58
N ALA A 465 20.91 12.29 -7.77
CA ALA A 465 19.73 13.07 -8.13
C ALA A 465 20.10 14.57 -8.23
N LEU A 466 19.83 15.16 -9.39
CA LEU A 466 20.02 16.59 -9.68
C LEU A 466 18.71 17.36 -9.54
N LEU A 467 17.58 16.72 -9.84
CA LEU A 467 16.23 17.26 -9.69
C LEU A 467 15.29 16.11 -9.31
N ASN A 468 14.40 16.37 -8.36
CA ASN A 468 13.24 15.54 -8.05
C ASN A 468 12.03 16.46 -7.91
N GLN A 469 11.03 16.33 -8.77
CA GLN A 469 9.83 17.15 -8.73
C GLN A 469 8.61 16.26 -8.93
N SER A 470 7.65 16.36 -8.02
CA SER A 470 6.29 15.84 -8.20
C SER A 470 5.39 16.93 -8.77
N PHE A 471 4.41 16.54 -9.56
CA PHE A 471 3.39 17.43 -10.10
C PHE A 471 2.12 17.31 -9.26
N ASN A 472 2.00 18.14 -8.21
CA ASN A 472 0.73 18.35 -7.53
C ASN A 472 0.03 19.55 -8.18
N ALA A 473 -0.95 19.30 -9.05
CA ALA A 473 -1.80 20.39 -9.54
C ALA A 473 -2.95 20.62 -8.55
N GLY A 474 -2.91 21.74 -7.84
CA GLY A 474 -3.95 22.16 -6.90
C GLY A 474 -3.43 22.34 -5.47
N PRO A 475 -4.28 22.88 -4.55
CA PRO A 475 -3.97 22.92 -3.12
C PRO A 475 -3.64 21.51 -2.58
N PRO A 476 -3.03 21.36 -1.39
CA PRO A 476 -2.35 20.14 -0.92
C PRO A 476 -3.28 18.96 -0.54
N TYR A 477 -4.36 18.76 -1.27
CA TYR A 477 -5.36 17.74 -1.01
C TYR A 477 -5.10 16.49 -1.83
N TRP A 478 -4.97 15.39 -1.11
CA TRP A 478 -5.20 14.05 -1.64
C TRP A 478 -6.64 13.65 -1.31
N PRO A 479 -7.35 12.97 -2.22
CA PRO A 479 -6.89 12.55 -3.55
C PRO A 479 -6.91 13.70 -4.57
N SER A 480 -5.85 13.82 -5.37
CA SER A 480 -5.85 14.66 -6.57
C SER A 480 -6.49 13.88 -7.72
N PRO A 481 -7.33 14.51 -8.56
CA PRO A 481 -7.78 13.88 -9.80
C PRO A 481 -6.64 13.36 -10.69
N LEU A 482 -5.43 13.94 -10.58
CA LEU A 482 -4.24 13.50 -11.30
C LEU A 482 -3.61 12.22 -10.74
N ASP A 483 -3.94 11.81 -9.50
CA ASP A 483 -3.39 10.60 -8.89
C ASP A 483 -4.00 9.32 -9.52
N GLU A 484 -5.19 9.43 -10.11
CA GLU A 484 -5.87 8.35 -10.83
C GLU A 484 -5.60 8.35 -12.33
N GLU A 485 -5.21 9.50 -12.88
CA GLU A 485 -4.94 9.63 -14.30
C GLU A 485 -3.56 9.08 -14.65
N ARG A 486 -3.55 8.12 -15.57
CA ARG A 486 -2.31 7.69 -16.22
C ARG A 486 -1.99 8.67 -17.34
N ALA A 487 -0.93 9.44 -17.19
CA ALA A 487 -0.43 10.36 -18.18
C ALA A 487 0.05 9.62 -19.45
N ASP A 488 -0.54 9.96 -20.59
CA ASP A 488 -0.03 9.56 -21.90
C ASP A 488 1.18 10.40 -22.28
N ILE A 489 2.39 9.85 -22.11
CA ILE A 489 3.63 10.58 -22.39
C ILE A 489 4.05 10.41 -23.85
N ALA A 490 3.94 11.49 -24.61
CA ALA A 490 4.50 11.60 -25.95
C ALA A 490 5.91 12.21 -25.89
N VAL A 491 6.89 11.56 -26.54
CA VAL A 491 8.24 12.11 -26.71
C VAL A 491 8.41 12.44 -28.19
N GLN A 492 8.75 13.70 -28.48
CA GLN A 492 8.96 14.20 -29.83
C GLN A 492 10.40 14.69 -29.98
N GLN A 493 11.05 14.32 -31.07
CA GLN A 493 12.35 14.85 -31.44
C GLN A 493 12.15 15.96 -32.47
N GLU A 494 12.37 17.20 -32.06
CA GLU A 494 12.34 18.34 -32.97
C GLU A 494 13.76 18.64 -33.48
N PRO A 495 13.96 18.84 -34.80
CA PRO A 495 15.23 19.33 -35.31
C PRO A 495 15.46 20.74 -34.78
N GLY A 496 16.47 20.88 -33.91
CA GLY A 496 16.83 22.19 -33.36
C GLY A 496 17.19 23.18 -34.45
N SER A 497 16.54 24.35 -34.43
CA SER A 497 17.10 25.56 -35.01
C SER A 497 18.19 26.02 -34.04
N VAL A 498 19.45 25.75 -34.38
CA VAL A 498 20.61 26.27 -33.64
C VAL A 498 20.82 27.74 -33.99
#